data_AF-A0A1V6D0M0-F1
#
_entry.id   AF-A0A1V6D0M0-F1
#
_cell.length_a   1.000
_cell.length_b   1.000
_cell.length_c   1.000
_cell.angle_alpha   90.00
_cell.angle_beta   90.00
_cell.angle_gamma   90.00
#
_symmetry.space_group_name_H-M   'P 1'
#
loop_
_entity.id
_entity.type
_entity.pdbx_description
1 polymer ?
#
loop_
_entity_poly.entity_id
_entity_poly.type
_entity_poly.pdbx_seq_one_letter_code
_entity_poly.pdbx_strand_id
1 'polypeptide(L)'
;MVKKLVLSFVCGVLAAGLISCDKSKKPPTQSPPTKTSADKSAPAAAPAATPAAGANEGRDLAKKILATYDEAVAEAGKLAKDKPESAVLKPQLEQLIASYSPKMAELNTQYLALRAKDIRSFGQANTYLGEFRGKHVANADNTLAPVVKYYNFEKGDKEIVQLLSSKLVALIDIAVKR
;
A
#
# COMPACT_ATOMS: atom_id res chain seq x y z
N MET A 1 39.20 24.87 10.41
CA MET A 1 39.93 25.27 9.19
C MET A 1 40.88 24.15 8.78
N VAL A 2 41.13 24.01 7.47
CA VAL A 2 41.92 22.95 6.77
C VAL A 2 41.08 21.72 6.43
N LYS A 3 40.96 21.20 5.19
CA LYS A 3 41.13 21.68 3.81
C LYS A 3 40.41 20.64 2.91
N LYS A 4 39.88 21.09 1.78
CA LYS A 4 39.22 20.31 0.72
C LYS A 4 40.07 19.15 0.18
N LEU A 5 39.42 18.07 -0.26
CA LEU A 5 39.85 17.33 -1.45
C LEU A 5 38.63 16.84 -2.24
N VAL A 6 38.39 17.53 -3.35
CA VAL A 6 37.51 17.12 -4.44
C VAL A 6 38.42 16.46 -5.48
N LEU A 7 38.12 15.23 -5.90
CA LEU A 7 38.76 14.63 -7.05
C LEU A 7 37.70 14.31 -8.10
N SER A 8 37.70 15.13 -9.13
CA SER A 8 36.92 15.04 -10.36
C SER A 8 37.66 14.08 -11.31
N PHE A 9 36.96 13.17 -11.97
CA PHE A 9 37.49 12.45 -13.12
C PHE A 9 36.51 12.59 -14.29
N VAL A 10 36.91 13.42 -15.24
CA VAL A 10 36.31 13.61 -16.56
C VAL A 10 37.35 13.10 -17.55
N CYS A 11 36.99 12.21 -18.47
CA CYS A 11 37.17 12.38 -19.92
C CYS A 11 36.83 11.08 -20.66
N GLY A 12 36.18 11.19 -21.82
CA GLY A 12 36.00 10.07 -22.74
C GLY A 12 34.91 10.29 -23.81
N VAL A 13 35.01 11.38 -24.58
CA VAL A 13 34.23 11.63 -25.81
C VAL A 13 35.07 11.20 -27.01
N LEU A 14 34.49 10.50 -27.99
CA LEU A 14 34.76 10.68 -29.43
C LEU A 14 33.67 9.95 -30.25
N ALA A 15 32.82 10.69 -30.96
CA ALA A 15 32.80 10.90 -32.43
C ALA A 15 32.01 9.81 -33.20
N ALA A 16 30.83 10.08 -33.76
CA ALA A 16 30.48 10.96 -34.90
C ALA A 16 30.35 10.15 -36.20
N GLY A 17 29.19 10.27 -36.85
CA GLY A 17 28.89 9.68 -38.16
C GLY A 17 27.48 10.00 -38.62
N LEU A 18 27.29 11.22 -39.13
CA LEU A 18 26.10 11.66 -39.89
C LEU A 18 26.34 11.41 -41.38
N ILE A 19 25.41 10.75 -42.08
CA ILE A 19 25.21 10.92 -43.53
C ILE A 19 23.71 11.00 -43.84
N SER A 20 23.42 11.96 -44.72
CA SER A 20 22.17 12.57 -45.14
C SER A 20 21.32 11.72 -46.11
N CYS A 21 20.04 12.12 -46.23
CA CYS A 21 18.96 11.71 -47.12
C CYS A 21 19.33 11.62 -48.63
N ASP A 22 18.67 10.74 -49.39
CA ASP A 22 17.83 11.12 -50.57
C ASP A 22 17.04 9.95 -51.20
N LYS A 23 15.79 10.24 -51.59
CA LYS A 23 14.94 9.71 -52.68
C LYS A 23 14.63 8.21 -52.93
N SER A 24 13.33 7.92 -52.79
CA SER A 24 12.42 7.35 -53.80
C SER A 24 12.80 6.07 -54.59
N LYS A 25 12.12 4.95 -54.26
CA LYS A 25 11.24 4.18 -55.18
C LYS A 25 10.66 2.93 -54.50
N LYS A 26 9.38 2.68 -54.74
CA LYS A 26 8.63 1.42 -54.49
C LYS A 26 7.76 1.17 -55.73
N PRO A 27 7.23 -0.03 -56.02
CA PRO A 27 7.70 -1.44 -55.97
C PRO A 27 7.75 -2.07 -57.41
N PRO A 28 7.93 -3.39 -57.62
CA PRO A 28 6.79 -4.33 -57.59
C PRO A 28 7.06 -5.69 -56.91
N THR A 29 6.01 -6.17 -56.25
CA THR A 29 5.51 -7.55 -56.15
C THR A 29 6.42 -8.73 -56.51
N GLN A 30 6.74 -9.57 -55.51
CA GLN A 30 6.90 -11.03 -55.71
C GLN A 30 6.69 -11.79 -54.40
N SER A 31 5.62 -12.58 -54.31
CA SER A 31 5.45 -13.65 -53.31
C SER A 31 6.41 -14.81 -53.63
N PRO A 32 6.89 -15.59 -52.63
CA PRO A 32 6.40 -16.97 -52.46
C PRO A 32 6.55 -17.49 -50.98
N PRO A 33 6.48 -18.80 -50.67
CA PRO A 33 5.32 -19.69 -50.61
C PRO A 33 5.06 -20.30 -49.21
N THR A 34 3.94 -21.01 -49.07
CA THR A 34 3.50 -21.83 -47.92
C THR A 34 4.27 -23.16 -47.78
N LYS A 35 4.71 -23.54 -46.57
CA LYS A 35 4.42 -24.86 -45.90
C LYS A 35 5.21 -25.13 -44.59
N THR A 36 4.50 -25.73 -43.62
CA THR A 36 4.98 -26.74 -42.63
C THR A 36 5.84 -26.18 -41.46
N SER A 37 5.62 -26.44 -40.16
CA SER A 37 4.69 -27.27 -39.39
C SER A 37 4.53 -26.65 -38.00
N ALA A 38 3.35 -26.85 -37.40
CA ALA A 38 3.08 -26.52 -36.02
C ALA A 38 3.85 -27.45 -35.07
N ASP A 39 4.83 -26.92 -34.34
CA ASP A 39 5.32 -27.55 -33.11
C ASP A 39 4.47 -27.01 -31.95
N LYS A 40 3.40 -27.74 -31.64
CA LYS A 40 2.58 -27.50 -30.45
C LYS A 40 3.32 -28.12 -29.27
N SER A 41 4.38 -27.47 -28.80
CA SER A 41 4.96 -27.74 -27.50
C SER A 41 3.93 -27.33 -26.44
N ALA A 42 3.18 -28.32 -25.94
CA ALA A 42 2.29 -28.16 -24.81
C ALA A 42 3.13 -27.77 -23.59
N PRO A 43 2.79 -26.70 -22.83
CA PRO A 43 3.46 -26.45 -21.58
C PRO A 43 3.15 -27.61 -20.63
N ALA A 44 4.20 -28.33 -20.23
CA ALA A 44 4.11 -29.29 -19.15
C ALA A 44 3.55 -28.56 -17.93
N ALA A 45 2.37 -28.97 -17.47
CA ALA A 45 1.77 -28.47 -16.25
C ALA A 45 2.74 -28.76 -15.10
N ALA A 46 3.41 -27.72 -14.61
CA ALA A 46 4.21 -27.83 -13.41
C ALA A 46 3.31 -28.37 -12.29
N PRO A 47 3.78 -29.34 -11.48
CA PRO A 47 2.98 -29.84 -10.37
C PRO A 47 2.60 -28.66 -9.49
N ALA A 48 1.29 -28.51 -9.24
CA ALA A 48 0.78 -27.52 -8.32
C ALA A 48 1.40 -27.80 -6.95
N ALA A 49 2.37 -26.97 -6.57
CA ALA A 49 3.01 -27.08 -5.28
C ALA A 49 1.91 -27.02 -4.20
N THR A 50 1.80 -28.09 -3.42
CA THR A 50 0.97 -28.10 -2.22
C THR A 50 1.37 -26.88 -1.39
N PRO A 51 0.42 -26.02 -0.96
CA PRO A 51 0.78 -24.84 -0.19
C PRO A 51 1.56 -25.29 1.04
N ALA A 52 2.80 -24.82 1.16
CA ALA A 52 3.61 -25.08 2.35
C ALA A 52 2.84 -24.64 3.60
N ALA A 53 3.04 -25.30 4.74
CA ALA A 53 2.55 -24.79 6.01
C ALA A 53 3.03 -23.34 6.18
N GLY A 54 2.11 -22.38 6.34
CA GLY A 54 2.41 -20.94 6.32
C GLY A 54 2.19 -20.23 4.97
N ALA A 55 1.63 -20.90 3.95
CA ALA A 55 1.42 -20.34 2.61
C ALA A 55 0.60 -19.04 2.55
N ASN A 56 -0.11 -18.67 3.63
CA ASN A 56 -0.86 -17.42 3.74
C ASN A 56 -0.52 -16.61 5.00
N GLU A 57 0.52 -16.97 5.77
CA GLU A 57 0.81 -16.33 7.08
C GLU A 57 0.90 -14.81 6.96
N GLY A 58 1.59 -14.31 5.93
CA GLY A 58 1.68 -12.88 5.66
C GLY A 58 0.36 -12.23 5.26
N ARG A 59 -0.42 -12.89 4.40
CA ARG A 59 -1.74 -12.40 4.00
C ARG A 59 -2.70 -12.35 5.19
N ASP A 60 -2.67 -13.37 6.05
CA ASP A 60 -3.56 -13.46 7.20
C ASP A 60 -3.19 -12.42 8.28
N LEU A 61 -1.90 -12.15 8.49
CA LEU A 61 -1.47 -11.04 9.34
C LEU A 61 -1.92 -9.70 8.77
N ALA A 62 -1.77 -9.49 7.46
CA ALA A 62 -2.23 -8.26 6.80
C ALA A 62 -3.75 -8.06 6.95
N LYS A 63 -4.56 -9.12 6.78
CA LYS A 63 -6.00 -9.08 7.08
C LYS A 63 -6.28 -8.70 8.53
N LYS A 64 -5.52 -9.26 9.48
CA LYS A 64 -5.69 -8.95 10.91
C LYS A 64 -5.40 -7.48 11.20
N ILE A 65 -4.37 -6.90 10.58
CA ILE A 65 -4.06 -5.46 10.67
C ILE A 65 -5.25 -4.61 10.18
N LEU A 66 -5.78 -4.93 8.99
CA LEU A 66 -6.90 -4.18 8.42
C LEU A 66 -8.19 -4.35 9.24
N ALA A 67 -8.48 -5.57 9.70
CA ALA A 67 -9.64 -5.84 10.54
C ALA A 67 -9.57 -5.12 11.89
N THR A 68 -8.38 -5.05 12.51
CA THR A 68 -8.18 -4.31 13.77
C THR A 68 -8.40 -2.81 13.57
N TYR A 69 -7.98 -2.27 12.43
CA TYR A 69 -8.26 -0.89 12.04
C TYR A 69 -9.78 -0.65 11.84
N ASP A 70 -10.46 -1.54 11.11
CA ASP A 70 -11.90 -1.43 10.88
C ASP A 70 -12.71 -1.50 12.18
N GLU A 71 -12.27 -2.33 13.14
CA GLU A 71 -12.87 -2.43 14.47
C GLU A 71 -12.78 -1.09 15.22
N ALA A 72 -11.60 -0.47 15.23
CA ALA A 72 -11.40 0.85 15.84
C ALA A 72 -12.28 1.94 15.19
N VAL A 73 -12.40 1.92 13.85
CA VAL A 73 -13.27 2.84 13.10
C VAL A 73 -14.74 2.61 13.45
N ALA A 74 -15.18 1.35 13.52
CA ALA A 74 -16.55 1.01 13.88
C ALA A 74 -16.89 1.44 15.31
N GLU A 75 -15.96 1.27 16.26
CA GLU A 75 -16.12 1.76 17.62
C GLU A 75 -16.17 3.28 17.70
N ALA A 76 -15.30 4.00 16.98
CA ALA A 76 -15.36 5.45 16.89
C ALA A 76 -16.71 5.93 16.33
N GLY A 77 -17.21 5.26 15.29
CA GLY A 77 -18.53 5.51 14.73
C GLY A 77 -19.66 5.29 15.72
N LYS A 78 -19.58 4.28 16.60
CA LYS A 78 -20.55 4.05 17.67
C LYS A 78 -20.51 5.16 18.72
N LEU A 79 -19.33 5.56 19.18
CA LEU A 79 -19.15 6.64 20.16
C LEU A 79 -19.74 7.96 19.65
N ALA A 80 -19.61 8.23 18.35
CA ALA A 80 -20.02 9.49 17.75
C ALA A 80 -21.40 9.47 17.08
N LYS A 81 -22.10 8.32 17.10
CA LYS A 81 -23.37 8.09 16.38
C LYS A 81 -24.44 9.13 16.72
N ASP A 82 -24.64 9.37 18.02
CA ASP A 82 -25.66 10.29 18.53
C ASP A 82 -25.15 11.73 18.66
N LYS A 83 -23.97 12.01 18.07
CA LYS A 83 -23.33 13.32 18.04
C LYS A 83 -23.26 13.98 19.44
N PRO A 84 -22.69 13.29 20.44
CA PRO A 84 -22.57 13.84 21.79
C PRO A 84 -21.77 15.15 21.80
N GLU A 85 -21.93 15.96 22.85
CA GLU A 85 -21.11 17.16 23.01
C GLU A 85 -19.61 16.81 22.99
N SER A 86 -18.81 17.70 22.40
CA SER A 86 -17.37 17.47 22.21
C SER A 86 -16.62 17.12 23.49
N ALA A 87 -17.00 17.75 24.61
CA ALA A 87 -16.40 17.51 25.92
C ALA A 87 -16.61 16.05 26.41
N VAL A 88 -17.66 15.38 25.94
CA VAL A 88 -17.94 13.98 26.23
C VAL A 88 -17.24 13.08 25.22
N LEU A 89 -17.30 13.42 23.93
CA LEU A 89 -16.77 12.59 22.86
C LEU A 89 -15.24 12.52 22.85
N LYS A 90 -14.57 13.67 23.04
CA LYS A 90 -13.12 13.79 22.95
C LYS A 90 -12.37 12.78 23.82
N PRO A 91 -12.59 12.71 25.14
CA PRO A 91 -11.86 11.76 25.99
C PRO A 91 -12.15 10.30 25.60
N GLN A 92 -13.36 9.99 25.10
CA GLN A 92 -13.70 8.64 24.66
C GLN A 92 -12.94 8.26 23.38
N LEU A 93 -12.83 9.16 22.41
CA LEU A 93 -12.04 8.93 21.19
C LEU A 93 -10.54 8.83 21.49
N GLU A 94 -10.03 9.68 22.38
CA GLU A 94 -8.63 9.61 22.81
C GLU A 94 -8.32 8.29 23.52
N GLN A 95 -9.19 7.85 24.41
CA GLN A 95 -9.07 6.55 25.08
C GLN A 95 -9.16 5.39 24.10
N LEU A 96 -10.07 5.45 23.12
CA LEU A 96 -10.19 4.46 22.07
C LEU A 96 -8.87 4.33 21.30
N ILE A 97 -8.34 5.44 20.77
CA ILE A 97 -7.08 5.45 20.04
C ILE A 97 -5.93 4.95 20.91
N ALA A 98 -5.86 5.37 22.18
CA ALA A 98 -4.86 4.91 23.13
C ALA A 98 -4.94 3.40 23.39
N SER A 99 -6.14 2.80 23.36
CA SER A 99 -6.33 1.36 23.54
C SER A 99 -5.94 0.53 22.31
N TYR A 100 -6.11 1.08 21.11
CA TYR A 100 -5.78 0.39 19.85
C TYR A 100 -4.33 0.60 19.40
N SER A 101 -3.70 1.71 19.77
CA SER A 101 -2.29 2.00 19.47
C SER A 101 -1.32 0.86 19.85
N PRO A 102 -1.34 0.30 21.09
CA PRO A 102 -0.47 -0.82 21.44
C PRO A 102 -0.80 -2.10 20.68
N LYS A 103 -2.09 -2.37 20.37
CA LYS A 103 -2.49 -3.53 19.55
C LYS A 103 -1.89 -3.44 18.15
N MET A 104 -1.94 -2.25 17.53
CA MET A 104 -1.35 -2.00 16.21
C MET A 104 0.18 -2.08 16.23
N ALA A 105 0.83 -1.59 17.29
CA ALA A 105 2.28 -1.71 17.46
C ALA A 105 2.74 -3.17 17.61
N GLU A 106 1.98 -3.99 18.33
CA GLU A 106 2.22 -5.43 18.46
C GLU A 106 2.10 -6.14 17.10
N LEU A 107 1.06 -5.81 16.32
CA LEU A 107 0.91 -6.33 14.96
C LEU A 107 2.05 -5.89 14.03
N ASN A 108 2.58 -4.67 14.21
CA ASN A 108 3.77 -4.23 13.47
C ASN A 108 4.99 -5.10 13.81
N THR A 109 5.18 -5.42 15.10
CA THR A 109 6.27 -6.30 15.55
C THR A 109 6.18 -7.66 14.87
N GLN A 110 4.99 -8.24 14.78
CA GLN A 110 4.74 -9.49 14.05
C GLN A 110 5.01 -9.33 12.55
N TYR A 111 4.60 -8.20 11.96
CA TYR A 111 4.79 -7.90 10.54
C TYR A 111 6.27 -7.76 10.18
N LEU A 112 7.07 -7.10 11.01
CA LEU A 112 8.51 -7.00 10.81
C LEU A 112 9.22 -8.34 11.07
N ALA A 113 8.74 -9.14 12.02
CA ALA A 113 9.27 -10.48 12.28
C ALA A 113 9.10 -11.42 11.08
N LEU A 114 8.04 -11.26 10.27
CA LEU A 114 7.90 -12.01 9.01
C LEU A 114 9.09 -11.81 8.08
N ARG A 115 9.67 -10.60 8.02
CA ARG A 115 10.83 -10.33 7.16
C ARG A 115 12.04 -11.17 7.51
N ALA A 116 12.26 -11.40 8.81
CA ALA A 116 13.37 -12.23 9.30
C ALA A 116 13.06 -13.73 9.21
N LYS A 117 11.80 -14.12 9.37
CA LYS A 117 11.35 -15.52 9.38
C LYS A 117 11.19 -16.10 7.97
N ASP A 118 10.44 -15.41 7.10
CA ASP A 118 10.16 -15.82 5.73
C ASP A 118 9.85 -14.61 4.83
N ILE A 119 10.77 -14.34 3.91
CA ILE A 119 10.65 -13.23 2.96
C ILE A 119 9.43 -13.37 2.04
N ARG A 120 8.98 -14.59 1.73
CA ARG A 120 7.78 -14.81 0.89
C ARG A 120 6.53 -14.37 1.64
N SER A 121 6.37 -14.78 2.90
CA SER A 121 5.29 -14.33 3.78
C SER A 121 5.30 -12.81 3.95
N PHE A 122 6.47 -12.20 4.18
CA PHE A 122 6.56 -10.73 4.22
C PHE A 122 6.12 -10.07 2.89
N GLY A 123 6.49 -10.66 1.75
CA GLY A 123 6.03 -10.25 0.43
C GLY A 123 4.51 -10.32 0.27
N GLN A 124 3.88 -11.40 0.72
CA GLN A 124 2.41 -11.56 0.69
C GLN A 124 1.71 -10.50 1.54
N ALA A 125 2.22 -10.23 2.74
CA ALA A 125 1.68 -9.18 3.61
C ALA A 125 1.73 -7.81 2.91
N ASN A 126 2.86 -7.49 2.29
CA ASN A 126 3.05 -6.24 1.55
C ASN A 126 2.11 -6.10 0.35
N THR A 127 1.98 -7.14 -0.46
CA THR A 127 1.06 -7.14 -1.61
C THR A 127 -0.37 -6.92 -1.14
N TYR A 128 -0.80 -7.64 -0.08
CA TYR A 128 -2.15 -7.50 0.43
C TYR A 128 -2.42 -6.11 1.02
N LEU A 129 -1.51 -5.59 1.85
CA LEU A 129 -1.63 -4.23 2.39
C LEU A 129 -1.64 -3.18 1.28
N GLY A 130 -0.79 -3.32 0.26
CA GLY A 130 -0.77 -2.40 -0.88
C GLY A 130 -2.07 -2.36 -1.67
N GLU A 131 -2.75 -3.51 -1.82
CA GLU A 131 -4.01 -3.61 -2.56
C GLU A 131 -5.23 -3.15 -1.75
N PHE A 132 -5.28 -3.45 -0.45
CA PHE A 132 -6.49 -3.28 0.35
C PHE A 132 -6.45 -2.08 1.30
N ARG A 133 -5.29 -1.64 1.78
CA ARG A 133 -5.21 -0.54 2.78
C ARG A 133 -6.00 0.69 2.38
N GLY A 134 -5.85 1.15 1.13
CA GLY A 134 -6.57 2.33 0.64
C GLY A 134 -8.09 2.17 0.67
N LYS A 135 -8.61 0.96 0.42
CA LYS A 135 -10.04 0.66 0.48
C LYS A 135 -10.57 0.74 1.91
N HIS A 136 -9.82 0.23 2.89
CA HIS A 136 -10.20 0.30 4.29
C HIS A 136 -10.20 1.75 4.81
N VAL A 137 -9.20 2.55 4.43
CA VAL A 137 -9.17 3.99 4.75
C VAL A 137 -10.35 4.73 4.12
N ALA A 138 -10.61 4.51 2.82
CA ALA A 138 -11.75 5.13 2.15
C ALA A 138 -13.10 4.71 2.75
N ASN A 139 -13.24 3.44 3.16
CA ASN A 139 -14.43 2.98 3.85
C ASN A 139 -14.61 3.69 5.20
N ALA A 140 -13.53 3.87 5.97
CA ALA A 140 -13.57 4.62 7.23
C ALA A 140 -14.00 6.08 7.01
N ASP A 141 -13.44 6.75 5.99
CA ASP A 141 -13.82 8.10 5.62
C ASP A 141 -15.32 8.18 5.29
N ASN A 142 -15.83 7.24 4.50
CA ASN A 142 -17.25 7.19 4.15
C ASN A 142 -18.15 6.92 5.37
N THR A 143 -17.76 6.02 6.26
CA THR A 143 -18.50 5.68 7.47
C THR A 143 -18.57 6.87 8.43
N LEU A 144 -17.47 7.59 8.61
CA LEU A 144 -17.38 8.69 9.57
C LEU A 144 -17.75 10.06 8.96
N ALA A 145 -17.85 10.18 7.63
CA ALA A 145 -18.15 11.43 6.94
C ALA A 145 -19.34 12.22 7.50
N PRO A 146 -20.51 11.62 7.81
CA PRO A 146 -21.64 12.37 8.35
C PRO A 146 -21.33 13.04 9.70
N VAL A 147 -20.58 12.35 10.54
CA VAL A 147 -20.19 12.81 11.88
C VAL A 147 -19.08 13.85 11.77
N VAL A 148 -18.07 13.59 10.94
CA VAL A 148 -16.98 14.54 10.65
C VAL A 148 -17.55 15.85 10.10
N LYS A 149 -18.52 15.78 9.18
CA LYS A 149 -19.21 16.96 8.64
C LYS A 149 -19.89 17.77 9.75
N TYR A 150 -20.59 17.10 10.66
CA TYR A 150 -21.27 17.74 11.80
C TYR A 150 -20.26 18.52 12.68
N TYR A 151 -19.21 17.86 13.16
CA TYR A 151 -18.24 18.55 14.03
C TYR A 151 -17.45 19.64 13.29
N ASN A 152 -17.19 19.45 11.99
CA ASN A 152 -16.44 20.43 11.21
C ASN A 152 -17.22 21.71 10.90
N PHE A 153 -18.49 21.59 10.49
CA PHE A 153 -19.28 22.72 9.99
C PHE A 153 -20.28 23.27 11.00
N GLU A 154 -20.88 22.42 11.84
CA GLU A 154 -21.91 22.87 12.80
C GLU A 154 -21.29 23.25 14.14
N LYS A 155 -20.35 22.44 14.65
CA LYS A 155 -19.69 22.71 15.94
C LYS A 155 -18.37 23.47 15.81
N GLY A 156 -17.73 23.45 14.64
CA GLY A 156 -16.41 24.05 14.42
C GLY A 156 -15.28 23.37 15.19
N ASP A 157 -15.50 22.15 15.69
CA ASP A 157 -14.55 21.43 16.53
C ASP A 157 -13.54 20.64 15.67
N LYS A 158 -12.39 21.27 15.42
CA LYS A 158 -11.32 20.68 14.62
C LYS A 158 -10.63 19.51 15.31
N GLU A 159 -10.66 19.44 16.64
CA GLU A 159 -9.97 18.38 17.38
C GLU A 159 -10.74 17.06 17.26
N ILE A 160 -12.07 17.09 17.41
CA ILE A 160 -12.92 15.92 17.17
C ILE A 160 -12.80 15.46 15.72
N VAL A 161 -12.78 16.40 14.76
CA VAL A 161 -12.55 16.07 13.34
C VAL A 161 -11.20 15.37 13.16
N GLN A 162 -10.15 15.86 13.79
CA GLN A 162 -8.82 15.26 13.69
C GLN A 162 -8.78 13.84 14.29
N LEU A 163 -9.45 13.63 15.43
CA LEU A 163 -9.59 12.34 16.09
C LEU A 163 -10.33 11.33 15.20
N LEU A 164 -11.45 11.74 14.60
CA LEU A 164 -12.28 10.91 13.72
C LEU A 164 -11.70 10.69 12.31
N SER A 165 -10.62 11.37 11.95
CA SER A 165 -9.99 11.25 10.63
C SER A 165 -8.52 10.85 10.77
N SER A 166 -7.60 11.81 10.68
CA SER A 166 -6.16 11.58 10.61
C SER A 166 -5.59 10.75 11.77
N LYS A 167 -6.08 10.92 13.01
CA LYS A 167 -5.56 10.15 14.15
C LYS A 167 -6.05 8.70 14.17
N LEU A 168 -7.27 8.43 13.69
CA LEU A 168 -7.72 7.06 13.46
C LEU A 168 -6.93 6.42 12.32
N VAL A 169 -6.73 7.13 11.20
CA VAL A 169 -5.91 6.63 10.08
C VAL A 169 -4.48 6.33 10.54
N ALA A 170 -3.90 7.14 11.44
CA ALA A 170 -2.55 6.88 11.97
C ALA A 170 -2.41 5.52 12.67
N LEU A 171 -3.49 4.89 13.14
CA LEU A 171 -3.44 3.53 13.70
C LEU A 171 -2.94 2.51 12.66
N ILE A 172 -3.41 2.61 11.41
CA ILE A 172 -2.97 1.69 10.35
C ILE A 172 -1.50 1.93 10.00
N ASP A 173 -1.03 3.18 10.09
CA ASP A 173 0.37 3.54 9.85
C ASP A 173 1.30 2.96 10.91
N ILE A 174 0.85 2.92 12.18
CA ILE A 174 1.59 2.27 13.26
C ILE A 174 1.82 0.79 12.94
N ALA A 175 0.81 0.09 12.43
CA ALA A 175 0.88 -1.35 12.16
C ALA A 175 1.73 -1.75 10.95
N VAL A 176 2.10 -0.81 10.09
CA VAL A 176 2.88 -1.08 8.86
C VAL A 176 4.18 -0.29 8.79
N LYS A 177 4.58 0.32 9.91
CA LYS A 177 5.78 1.14 10.01
C LYS A 177 7.03 0.26 9.89
N ARG A 178 7.81 0.49 8.84
CA ARG A 178 9.02 -0.25 8.51
C ARG A 178 10.27 0.28 9.19
#